data_AF-A0A843GN01-F1
#
_entry.id   AF-A0A843GN01-F1
#
_cell.length_a   1.000
_cell.length_b   1.000
_cell.length_c   1.000
_cell.angle_alpha   90.00
_cell.angle_beta   90.00
_cell.angle_gamma   90.00
#
_symmetry.space_group_name_H-M   'P 1'
#
loop_
_entity.id
_entity.type
_entity.pdbx_description
1 polymer ?
#
loop_
_entity_poly.entity_id
_entity_poly.type
_entity_poly.pdbx_seq_one_letter_code
_entity_poly.pdbx_strand_id
1 'polypeptide(L)'
;MVNIIKTRRSVFETNSSSTHSVTVCEKSDWDKFVKGELVLWGEKLIPLTEAKRMWQEYNETFSGTNCDIRTFEEYCEFEYIKTYKEWLDNYDLETYKEDFTTSKGEEIVVFGVYGYDG
;
A
#
# COMPACT_ATOMS: atom_id res chain seq x y z
N MET A 1 -1.49 6.16 27.68
CA MET A 1 -1.09 4.86 27.11
C MET A 1 -0.16 5.16 25.96
N VAL A 2 1.04 4.58 25.94
CA VAL A 2 2.00 4.78 24.85
C VAL A 2 1.98 3.50 24.02
N ASN A 3 1.53 3.59 22.77
CA ASN A 3 1.56 2.48 21.84
C ASN A 3 2.87 2.55 21.08
N ILE A 4 3.66 1.48 21.14
CA ILE A 4 4.90 1.37 20.38
C ILE A 4 4.57 0.56 19.13
N ILE A 5 4.62 1.20 17.98
CA ILE A 5 4.59 0.49 16.69
C ILE A 5 5.98 -0.14 16.54
N LYS A 6 6.06 -1.45 16.78
CA LYS A 6 7.31 -2.20 16.65
C LYS A 6 7.32 -2.90 15.30
N THR A 7 8.09 -2.35 14.38
CA THR A 7 8.27 -2.97 13.07
C THR A 7 9.30 -4.11 13.09
N ARG A 8 10.27 -4.18 14.04
CA ARG A 8 11.26 -5.29 14.18
C ARG A 8 11.85 -5.52 15.60
N ARG A 9 12.33 -6.75 15.90
CA ARG A 9 13.22 -7.13 17.04
C ARG A 9 14.44 -7.93 16.54
N SER A 10 15.65 -7.54 16.95
CA SER A 10 16.90 -8.34 16.83
C SER A 10 17.34 -8.77 15.42
N VAL A 11 17.21 -7.93 14.40
CA VAL A 11 17.73 -8.19 13.04
C VAL A 11 18.89 -7.24 12.73
N PHE A 12 20.04 -7.78 12.31
CA PHE A 12 21.19 -6.99 11.85
C PHE A 12 20.96 -6.64 10.37
N GLU A 13 20.61 -5.39 10.08
CA GLU A 13 20.35 -4.93 8.71
C GLU A 13 21.65 -4.46 8.05
N THR A 14 22.17 -5.26 7.12
CA THR A 14 23.07 -4.75 6.09
C THR A 14 22.22 -4.09 5.02
N ASN A 15 22.23 -2.76 5.03
CA ASN A 15 21.43 -1.88 4.18
C ASN A 15 21.88 -1.92 2.72
N SER A 16 21.24 -2.77 1.93
CA SER A 16 21.09 -2.50 0.49
C SER A 16 19.81 -3.06 -0.12
N SER A 17 19.11 -3.99 0.56
CA SER A 17 17.90 -4.69 0.08
C SER A 17 16.80 -4.86 1.15
N SER A 18 16.81 -4.06 2.22
CA SER A 18 15.75 -4.14 3.26
C SER A 18 14.58 -3.21 2.94
N THR A 19 13.39 -3.77 2.73
CA THR A 19 12.15 -2.99 2.55
C THR A 19 11.46 -2.78 3.89
N HIS A 20 11.01 -1.55 4.15
CA HIS A 20 10.15 -1.17 5.26
C HIS A 20 9.16 -0.10 4.78
N SER A 21 7.87 -0.31 4.98
CA SER A 21 6.85 0.71 4.79
C SER A 21 5.99 0.85 6.05
N VAL A 22 5.50 2.07 6.27
CA VAL A 22 4.54 2.38 7.34
C VAL A 22 3.49 3.32 6.76
N THR A 23 2.24 2.87 6.77
CA THR A 23 1.08 3.69 6.46
C THR A 23 0.22 3.81 7.71
N VAL A 24 -0.23 5.04 7.98
CA VAL A 24 -1.14 5.36 9.09
C VAL A 24 -2.41 5.91 8.49
N CYS A 25 -3.56 5.34 8.84
CA CYS A 25 -4.86 5.80 8.35
C CYS A 25 -5.93 5.67 9.44
N GLU A 26 -7.07 6.32 9.24
CA GLU A 26 -8.25 6.04 10.07
C GLU A 26 -8.73 4.60 9.84
N LYS A 27 -9.36 4.02 10.86
CA LYS A 27 -10.00 2.70 10.76
C LYS A 27 -11.02 2.64 9.62
N SER A 28 -11.72 3.75 9.38
CA SER A 28 -12.69 3.91 8.29
C SER A 28 -12.06 3.68 6.92
N ASP A 29 -10.87 4.22 6.68
CA ASP A 29 -10.14 4.08 5.41
C ASP A 29 -9.51 2.70 5.27
N TRP A 30 -9.01 2.12 6.36
CA TRP A 30 -8.61 0.71 6.37
C TRP A 30 -9.77 -0.21 5.94
N ASP A 31 -10.97 0.01 6.48
CA ASP A 31 -12.13 -0.82 6.13
C ASP A 31 -12.54 -0.65 4.67
N LYS A 32 -12.42 0.56 4.11
CA LYS A 32 -12.64 0.80 2.67
C LYS A 32 -11.56 0.12 1.81
N PHE A 33 -10.30 0.11 2.26
CA PHE A 33 -9.22 -0.60 1.57
C PHE A 33 -9.46 -2.11 1.53
N VAL A 34 -9.83 -2.72 2.67
CA VAL A 34 -10.18 -4.15 2.75
C VAL A 34 -11.37 -4.51 1.84
N LYS A 35 -12.34 -3.60 1.69
CA LYS A 35 -13.49 -3.77 0.79
C LYS A 35 -13.16 -3.55 -0.70
N GLY A 36 -11.98 -3.03 -1.03
CA GLY A 36 -11.59 -2.68 -2.41
C GLY A 36 -12.14 -1.35 -2.91
N GLU A 37 -12.62 -0.48 -2.02
CA GLU A 37 -13.03 0.89 -2.36
C GLU A 37 -11.80 1.83 -2.46
N LEU A 38 -10.75 1.54 -1.70
CA LEU A 38 -9.43 2.17 -1.82
C LEU A 38 -8.40 1.17 -2.35
N VAL A 39 -7.31 1.69 -2.91
CA VAL A 39 -6.10 0.94 -3.30
C VAL A 39 -4.87 1.62 -2.69
N LEU A 40 -3.80 0.86 -2.47
CA LEU A 40 -2.53 1.35 -1.97
C LEU A 40 -1.63 1.75 -3.14
N TRP A 41 -1.23 3.03 -3.20
CA TRP A 41 -0.24 3.54 -4.15
C TRP A 41 0.94 4.10 -3.37
N GLY A 42 2.09 3.41 -3.44
CA GLY A 42 3.21 3.66 -2.52
C GLY A 42 2.77 3.48 -1.07
N GLU A 43 2.83 4.54 -0.27
CA GLU A 43 2.40 4.55 1.14
C GLU A 43 0.99 5.15 1.34
N LYS A 44 0.27 5.47 0.26
CA LYS A 44 -1.00 6.20 0.31
C LYS A 44 -2.19 5.32 -0.06
N LEU A 45 -3.29 5.48 0.67
CA LEU A 45 -4.58 4.96 0.23
C LEU A 45 -5.27 6.01 -0.65
N ILE A 46 -5.62 5.60 -1.87
CA ILE A 46 -6.38 6.43 -2.82
C ILE A 46 -7.67 5.71 -3.23
N PRO A 47 -8.75 6.45 -3.56
CA PRO A 47 -9.96 5.83 -4.10
C PRO A 47 -9.67 5.05 -5.38
N LEU A 48 -10.32 3.89 -5.55
CA LEU A 48 -10.21 3.12 -6.79
C LEU A 48 -10.63 3.93 -8.02
N THR A 49 -11.59 4.84 -7.86
CA THR A 49 -12.02 5.78 -8.91
C THR A 49 -10.91 6.73 -9.33
N GLU A 50 -10.06 7.15 -8.39
CA GLU A 50 -8.93 8.02 -8.67
C GLU A 50 -7.83 7.26 -9.42
N ALA A 51 -7.50 6.04 -9.00
CA ALA A 51 -6.56 5.19 -9.74
C ALA A 51 -7.02 4.96 -11.19
N LYS A 52 -8.32 4.71 -11.41
CA LYS A 52 -8.89 4.57 -12.75
C LYS A 52 -8.82 5.86 -13.58
N ARG A 53 -8.98 7.03 -12.96
CA ARG A 53 -8.79 8.33 -13.63
C ARG A 53 -7.35 8.51 -14.07
N MET A 54 -6.38 8.19 -13.20
CA MET A 54 -4.96 8.26 -13.53
C MET A 54 -4.60 7.35 -14.71
N TRP A 55 -5.15 6.13 -14.74
CA TRP A 55 -4.98 5.21 -15.88
C TRP A 55 -5.55 5.76 -17.18
N GLN A 56 -6.73 6.38 -17.15
CA GLN A 56 -7.33 7.00 -18.35
C GLN A 56 -6.43 8.12 -18.90
N GLU A 57 -5.90 8.98 -18.03
CA GLU A 57 -4.98 10.06 -18.42
C GLU A 57 -3.66 9.52 -18.98
N TYR A 58 -3.13 8.44 -18.38
CA TYR A 58 -1.97 7.73 -18.90
C TYR A 58 -2.25 7.18 -20.31
N ASN A 59 -3.35 6.45 -20.48
CA ASN A 59 -3.71 5.86 -21.76
C ASN A 59 -3.91 6.91 -22.86
N GLU A 60 -4.58 8.02 -22.56
CA GLU A 60 -4.74 9.11 -23.53
C GLU A 60 -3.40 9.70 -23.96
N THR A 61 -2.42 9.72 -23.06
CA THR A 61 -1.08 10.28 -23.31
C THR A 61 -0.18 9.31 -24.10
N PHE A 62 -0.25 8.02 -23.81
CA PHE A 62 0.71 7.02 -24.29
C PHE A 62 0.13 5.99 -25.27
N SER A 63 -1.15 6.09 -25.63
CA SER A 63 -1.79 5.22 -26.62
C SER A 63 -1.03 5.21 -27.95
N GLY A 64 -0.73 4.02 -28.46
CA GLY A 64 0.00 3.83 -29.73
C GLY A 64 1.51 4.01 -29.65
N THR A 65 2.08 4.14 -28.44
CA THR A 65 3.54 4.13 -28.21
C THR A 65 4.04 2.72 -27.88
N ASN A 66 5.36 2.53 -27.78
CA ASN A 66 5.93 1.26 -27.29
C ASN A 66 5.66 1.01 -25.80
N CYS A 67 5.10 1.98 -25.07
CA CYS A 67 4.66 1.86 -23.69
C CYS A 67 3.13 1.71 -23.58
N ASP A 68 2.48 1.19 -24.63
CA ASP A 68 1.03 0.96 -24.69
C ASP A 68 0.61 -0.09 -23.64
N ILE A 69 0.18 0.39 -22.48
CA ILE A 69 -0.47 -0.40 -21.43
C ILE A 69 -1.94 -0.54 -21.79
N ARG A 70 -2.44 -1.76 -21.92
CA ARG A 70 -3.76 -2.03 -22.53
C ARG A 70 -4.86 -2.20 -21.50
N THR A 71 -4.50 -2.58 -20.29
CA THR A 71 -5.43 -2.88 -19.22
C THR A 71 -5.15 -2.04 -17.98
N PHE A 72 -6.16 -1.88 -17.13
CA PHE A 72 -6.00 -1.19 -15.86
C PHE A 72 -5.08 -2.00 -14.92
N GLU A 73 -5.16 -3.31 -14.99
CA GLU A 73 -4.36 -4.25 -14.21
C GLU A 73 -2.86 -4.13 -14.53
N GLU A 74 -2.49 -4.09 -15.81
CA GLU A 74 -1.10 -3.83 -16.24
C GLU A 74 -0.60 -2.46 -15.78
N TYR A 75 -1.48 -1.44 -15.77
CA TYR A 75 -1.14 -0.12 -15.26
C TYR A 75 -0.90 -0.14 -13.75
N CYS A 76 -1.75 -0.83 -12.99
CA CYS A 76 -1.57 -1.00 -11.56
C CYS A 76 -0.27 -1.74 -11.24
N GLU A 77 0.08 -2.77 -12.01
CA GLU A 77 1.38 -3.46 -11.87
C GLU A 77 2.55 -2.52 -12.15
N PHE A 78 2.48 -1.76 -13.24
CA PHE A 78 3.52 -0.80 -13.63
C PHE A 78 3.74 0.33 -12.60
N GLU A 79 2.65 0.87 -12.05
CA GLU A 79 2.68 1.95 -11.04
C GLU A 79 2.75 1.43 -9.59
N TYR A 80 2.92 0.12 -9.40
CA TYR A 80 2.95 -0.53 -8.09
C TYR A 80 1.72 -0.20 -7.21
N ILE A 81 0.54 -0.08 -7.83
CA ILE A 81 -0.74 0.11 -7.16
C ILE A 81 -1.28 -1.25 -6.74
N LYS A 82 -1.52 -1.45 -5.44
CA LYS A 82 -1.95 -2.72 -4.86
C LYS A 82 -3.35 -2.65 -4.28
N THR A 83 -4.17 -3.64 -4.59
CA THR A 83 -5.37 -3.97 -3.82
C THR A 83 -5.00 -4.54 -2.44
N TYR A 84 -5.96 -4.66 -1.53
CA TYR A 84 -5.74 -5.32 -0.24
C TYR A 84 -5.22 -6.75 -0.40
N LYS A 85 -5.75 -7.50 -1.37
CA LYS A 85 -5.34 -8.88 -1.63
C LYS A 85 -3.89 -8.95 -2.10
N GLU A 86 -3.47 -8.09 -3.02
CA GLU A 86 -2.08 -8.05 -3.52
C GLU A 86 -1.10 -7.51 -2.47
N TRP A 87 -1.55 -6.60 -1.62
CA TRP A 87 -0.76 -6.16 -0.47
C TRP A 87 -0.55 -7.30 0.54
N LEU A 88 -1.57 -8.14 0.77
CA LEU A 88 -1.49 -9.29 1.67
C LEU A 88 -0.65 -10.43 1.09
N ASP A 89 -0.73 -10.66 -0.22
CA ASP A 89 -0.03 -11.73 -0.94
C ASP A 89 1.41 -11.34 -1.32
N ASN A 90 2.10 -10.63 -0.40
CA ASN A 90 3.47 -10.17 -0.62
C ASN A 90 4.44 -11.30 -0.27
N TYR A 91 4.76 -12.17 -1.23
CA TYR A 91 5.58 -13.36 -1.01
C TYR A 91 6.98 -13.08 -0.44
N ASP A 92 7.54 -11.91 -0.72
CA ASP A 92 8.91 -11.55 -0.32
C ASP A 92 8.98 -10.72 0.97
N LEU A 93 7.84 -10.14 1.41
CA LEU A 93 7.79 -9.24 2.56
C LEU A 93 6.67 -9.62 3.53
N GLU A 94 6.98 -9.58 4.83
CA GLU A 94 6.00 -9.76 5.87
C GLU A 94 5.12 -8.51 6.01
N THR A 95 3.80 -8.69 6.04
CA THR A 95 2.85 -7.61 6.33
C THR A 95 2.60 -7.50 7.84
N TYR A 96 2.40 -6.27 8.34
CA TYR A 96 1.93 -6.05 9.70
C TYR A 96 0.78 -5.06 9.73
N LYS A 97 0.00 -5.13 10.82
CA LYS A 97 -1.12 -4.24 11.08
C LYS A 97 -1.37 -4.13 12.59
N GLU A 98 -1.50 -2.91 13.07
CA GLU A 98 -1.75 -2.54 14.47
C GLU A 98 -2.93 -1.57 14.53
N ASP A 99 -3.88 -1.81 15.44
CA ASP A 99 -4.96 -0.87 15.74
C ASP A 99 -4.62 -0.09 17.01
N PHE A 100 -4.99 1.18 17.04
CA PHE A 100 -5.00 1.93 18.29
C PHE A 100 -6.12 2.96 18.35
N THR A 101 -6.60 3.22 19.58
CA THR A 101 -7.57 4.28 19.86
C THR A 101 -6.88 5.43 20.58
N THR A 102 -7.04 6.66 20.09
CA THR A 102 -6.48 7.85 20.76
C THR A 102 -7.20 8.13 22.08
N SER A 103 -6.63 8.97 22.93
CA SER A 103 -7.31 9.41 24.17
C SER A 103 -8.60 10.18 23.90
N LYS A 104 -8.83 10.61 22.64
CA LYS A 104 -10.05 11.30 22.18
C LYS A 104 -11.05 10.35 21.51
N GLY A 105 -10.73 9.06 21.39
CA GLY A 105 -11.62 8.04 20.81
C GLY A 105 -11.46 7.83 19.30
N GLU A 106 -10.45 8.42 18.65
CA GLU A 106 -10.19 8.19 17.22
C GLU A 106 -9.57 6.81 17.02
N GLU A 107 -10.14 6.01 16.13
CA GLU A 107 -9.61 4.69 15.77
C GLU A 107 -8.65 4.81 14.59
N ILE A 108 -7.40 4.45 14.82
CA ILE A 108 -6.31 4.55 13.85
C ILE A 108 -5.76 3.16 13.57
N VAL A 109 -5.42 2.91 12.31
CA VAL A 109 -4.72 1.71 11.87
C VAL A 109 -3.34 2.11 11.38
N VAL A 110 -2.34 1.36 11.81
CA VAL A 110 -0.98 1.42 11.28
C VAL A 110 -0.67 0.10 10.63
N PHE A 111 -0.28 0.10 9.37
CA PHE A 111 0.04 -1.10 8.62
C PHE A 111 1.23 -0.87 7.71
N GLY A 112 1.80 -1.95 7.19
CA GLY A 112 2.92 -1.85 6.27
C GLY A 112 3.53 -3.21 5.98
N VAL A 113 4.66 -3.18 5.27
CA VAL A 113 5.45 -4.38 4.97
C VAL A 113 6.87 -4.21 5.46
N TYR A 114 7.50 -5.31 5.82
CA TYR A 114 8.92 -5.37 6.10
C TYR A 114 9.52 -6.69 5.61
N GLY A 115 10.78 -6.67 5.21
CA GLY A 115 11.48 -7.90 4.85
C GLY A 115 12.80 -7.65 4.15
N TYR A 116 13.28 -8.70 3.49
CA TYR A 116 14.44 -8.69 2.62
C TYR A 116 13.94 -8.82 1.18
N ASP A 117 14.13 -7.77 0.41
CA ASP A 117 13.79 -7.70 -1.01
C ASP A 117 15.06 -7.92 -1.81
N GLY A 118 15.44 -9.20 -1.96
CA GLY A 118 16.39 -9.73 -2.96
C GLY A 118 17.65 -8.93 -3.28
#